data_AF-A0A522S8F9-F1
#
_entry.id   AF-A0A522S8F9-F1
#
_cell.length_a   1.000
_cell.length_b   1.000
_cell.length_c   1.000
_cell.angle_alpha   90.00
_cell.angle_beta   90.00
_cell.angle_gamma   90.00
#
_symmetry.space_group_name_H-M   'P 1'
#
loop_
_entity.id
_entity.type
_entity.pdbx_description
1 polymer ?
#
loop_
_entity_poly.entity_id
_entity_poly.type
_entity_poly.pdbx_seq_one_letter_code
_entity_poly.pdbx_strand_id
1 'polypeptide(L)' 'MDKDEFRDWSLKAAEWGASYRETIRQRPVRAQTAPGGIAGKIALSPPEQAESMEAIFADFQEKIVPGMT' A
#
# COMPACT_ATOMS: atom_id res chain seq x y z
N MET A 1 -5.08 -0.07 -17.16
CA MET A 1 -5.81 1.02 -16.52
C MET A 1 -6.25 2.01 -17.57
N ASP A 2 -7.56 2.14 -17.77
CA ASP A 2 -8.17 3.19 -18.60
C ASP A 2 -8.49 4.47 -17.79
N LYS A 3 -9.18 5.43 -18.41
CA LYS A 3 -9.50 6.73 -17.77
C LYS A 3 -10.51 6.59 -16.62
N ASP A 4 -11.47 5.68 -16.75
CA ASP A 4 -12.51 5.49 -15.75
C ASP A 4 -11.93 4.75 -14.55
N GLU A 5 -11.14 3.70 -14.80
CA GLU A 5 -10.38 3.00 -13.75
C GLU A 5 -9.41 3.95 -13.04
N PHE A 6 -8.71 4.83 -13.77
CA PHE A 6 -7.82 5.82 -13.18
C PHE A 6 -8.57 6.78 -12.25
N ARG A 7 -9.76 7.24 -12.65
CA ARG A 7 -10.59 8.13 -11.84
C ARG A 7 -11.02 7.45 -10.55
N ASP A 8 -11.51 6.22 -10.64
CA ASP A 8 -12.01 5.46 -9.50
C ASP A 8 -10.88 5.15 -8.50
N TRP A 9 -9.70 4.76 -8.99
CA TRP A 9 -8.53 4.52 -8.14
C TRP A 9 -7.96 5.79 -7.52
N SER A 10 -8.05 6.92 -8.22
CA SER A 10 -7.65 8.23 -7.67
C SER A 10 -8.52 8.63 -6.47
N LEU A 11 -9.84 8.42 -6.56
CA LEU A 11 -10.77 8.66 -5.46
C LEU A 11 -10.47 7.73 -4.28
N LYS A 12 -10.31 6.43 -4.54
CA LYS A 12 -9.99 5.43 -3.50
C LYS A 12 -8.68 5.72 -2.77
N ALA A 13 -7.64 6.15 -3.49
CA ALA A 13 -6.37 6.54 -2.90
C ALA A 13 -6.52 7.80 -2.01
N ALA A 14 -7.30 8.78 -2.46
CA ALA A 14 -7.59 9.99 -1.68
C ALA A 14 -8.37 9.68 -0.39
N GLU A 15 -9.41 8.85 -0.48
CA GLU A 15 -10.21 8.39 0.67
C GLU A 15 -9.36 7.60 1.67
N TRP A 16 -8.48 6.73 1.17
CA TRP A 16 -7.53 6.00 2.02
C TRP A 16 -6.59 6.97 2.76
N GLY A 17 -6.04 7.97 2.06
CA GLY A 17 -5.15 8.97 2.64
C GLY A 17 -5.83 9.81 3.72
N ALA A 18 -7.09 10.21 3.49
CA ALA A 18 -7.90 10.91 4.49
C ALA A 18 -8.12 10.03 5.74
N SER A 19 -8.60 8.80 5.54
CA SER A 19 -8.84 7.82 6.62
C SER A 19 -7.57 7.49 7.41
N TYR A 20 -6.43 7.39 6.73
CA TYR A 20 -5.13 7.18 7.36
C TYR A 20 -4.80 8.34 8.30
N ARG A 21 -4.99 9.60 7.88
CA ARG A 21 -4.72 10.78 8.72
C ARG A 21 -5.67 10.90 9.91
N GLU A 22 -6.93 10.51 9.76
CA GLU A 22 -7.89 10.48 10.87
C GLU A 22 -7.50 9.47 11.94
N THR A 23 -6.99 8.31 11.53
CA THR A 23 -6.65 7.18 12.41
C THR A 23 -5.17 7.12 12.80
N ILE A 24 -4.31 8.01 12.28
CA ILE A 24 -2.85 7.91 12.43
C ILE A 24 -2.39 7.84 13.89
N ARG A 25 -3.10 8.51 14.82
CA ARG A 25 -2.76 8.50 16.26
C ARG A 25 -2.97 7.14 16.94
N GLN A 26 -3.74 6.25 16.32
CA GLN A 26 -3.99 4.89 16.81
C GLN A 26 -2.91 3.91 16.34
N ARG A 27 -2.02 4.33 15.45
CA ARG A 27 -0.95 3.51 14.87
C ARG A 27 0.36 3.73 15.64
N PRO A 28 1.23 2.71 15.75
CA PRO A 28 2.54 2.89 16.36
C PRO A 28 3.36 3.89 15.54
N VAL A 29 3.96 4.87 16.22
CA VAL A 29 4.79 5.89 15.56
C VAL A 29 6.04 5.27 14.95
N ARG A 30 6.64 4.27 15.60
CA ARG A 30 7.79 3.54 15.06
C ARG A 30 7.31 2.25 14.40
N ALA A 31 7.84 1.99 13.20
CA ALA A 31 7.67 0.70 12.54
C ALA A 31 8.11 -0.45 13.47
N GLN A 32 7.31 -1.51 13.50
CA GLN A 32 7.57 -2.71 14.32
C GLN A 32 8.25 -3.83 13.51
N THR A 33 8.75 -3.50 12.32
CA THR A 33 9.38 -4.45 11.40
C THR A 33 10.89 -4.55 11.64
N ALA A 34 11.43 -5.76 11.52
CA ALA A 34 12.89 -5.97 11.51
C ALA A 34 13.54 -5.39 10.24
N PRO A 35 14.84 -5.04 10.28
CA PRO A 35 15.60 -4.68 9.07
C PRO A 35 15.44 -5.74 7.97
N GLY A 36 15.13 -5.30 6.75
CA GLY A 36 14.87 -6.19 5.61
C GLY A 36 13.50 -6.88 5.62
N GLY A 37 12.68 -6.75 6.67
CA GLY A 37 11.39 -7.42 6.79
C GLY A 37 10.36 -7.04 5.73
N ILE A 38 10.44 -5.81 5.19
CA ILE A 38 9.61 -5.37 4.07
C ILE A 38 10.16 -5.92 2.75
N ALA A 39 11.47 -5.78 2.51
CA ALA A 39 12.13 -6.26 1.30
C ALA A 39 11.92 -7.77 1.09
N GLY A 40 11.96 -8.56 2.16
CA GLY A 40 11.70 -10.00 2.09
C GLY A 40 10.26 -10.40 1.72
N LYS A 41 9.30 -9.47 1.72
CA LYS A 41 7.90 -9.70 1.27
C LYS A 41 7.67 -9.34 -0.21
N ILE A 42 8.66 -8.74 -0.86
CA ILE A 42 8.59 -8.32 -2.26
C ILE A 42 9.25 -9.39 -3.13
N ALA A 43 8.66 -9.68 -4.28
CA ALA A 43 9.23 -10.62 -5.23
C ALA A 43 10.60 -10.12 -5.71
N LEU A 44 11.54 -11.05 -5.92
CA LEU A 44 12.92 -10.73 -6.34
C LEU A 44 13.01 -10.22 -7.79
N SER A 45 12.00 -10.50 -8.59
CA SER A 45 11.87 -10.06 -9.97
C SER A 45 10.49 -9.42 -10.18
N PRO A 46 10.39 -8.43 -11.10
CA PRO A 46 9.09 -7.86 -11.45
C PRO A 46 8.18 -8.92 -12.09
N PRO A 47 6.85 -8.74 -12.02
CA PRO A 47 5.92 -9.63 -12.70
C PRO A 47 6.06 -9.49 -14.21
N GLU A 48 5.93 -10.60 -14.94
CA GLU A 48 5.97 -10.61 -16.40
C GLU A 48 4.66 -10.09 -17.03
N GLN A 49 3.57 -10.17 -16.29
CA GLN A 49 2.26 -9.67 -16.70
C GLN A 49 1.80 -8.56 -15.76
N ALA A 50 0.90 -7.70 -16.26
CA ALA A 50 0.29 -6.68 -15.42
C ALA A 50 -0.54 -7.32 -14.30
N GLU A 51 -0.41 -6.77 -13.09
CA GLU A 51 -1.26 -7.10 -11.96
C GLU A 51 -2.41 -6.09 -11.84
N SER A 52 -3.51 -6.52 -11.21
CA SER A 52 -4.64 -5.63 -11.00
C SER A 52 -4.31 -4.57 -9.94
N MET A 53 -4.93 -3.40 -10.03
CA MET A 53 -4.73 -2.35 -9.04
C MET A 53 -5.23 -2.78 -7.66
N GLU A 54 -6.22 -3.67 -7.56
CA GLU A 54 -6.68 -4.28 -6.32
C GLU A 54 -5.56 -5.05 -5.63
N ALA A 55 -4.84 -5.90 -6.37
CA ALA A 55 -3.73 -6.68 -5.84
C ALA A 55 -2.60 -5.76 -5.35
N ILE A 56 -2.23 -4.77 -6.15
CA ILE A 56 -1.20 -3.78 -5.80
C ILE A 56 -1.59 -3.00 -4.52
N PHE A 57 -2.85 -2.58 -4.42
CA PHE A 57 -3.33 -1.80 -3.27
C PHE A 57 -3.48 -2.65 -2.00
N ALA A 58 -3.83 -3.92 -2.12
CA ALA A 58 -3.81 -4.88 -1.01
C ALA A 58 -2.37 -5.08 -0.50
N ASP A 59 -1.42 -5.30 -1.40
CA ASP A 59 0.00 -5.41 -1.07
C ASP A 59 0.53 -4.15 -0.37
N PHE A 60 0.12 -2.97 -0.81
CA PHE A 60 0.45 -1.73 -0.13
C PHE A 60 -0.02 -1.72 1.32
N GLN A 61 -1.29 -2.07 1.58
CA GLN A 61 -1.85 -2.08 2.92
C GLN A 61 -1.21 -3.14 3.83
N GLU A 62 -0.91 -4.33 3.31
CA GLU A 62 -0.42 -5.45 4.10
C GLU A 62 1.09 -5.44 4.28
N LYS A 63 1.84 -5.07 3.23
CA LYS A 63 3.29 -5.13 3.21
C LYS A 63 3.92 -3.82 3.63
N ILE A 64 3.41 -2.67 3.15
CA ILE A 64 4.08 -1.38 3.32
C ILE A 64 3.61 -0.65 4.57
N VAL A 65 2.30 -0.51 4.79
CA VAL A 65 1.73 0.30 5.89
C VAL A 65 2.26 -0.09 7.29
N PRO A 66 2.45 -1.37 7.65
CA PRO A 66 3.01 -1.74 8.95
C PRO A 66 4.48 -1.31 9.16
N GLY A 67 5.20 -1.03 8.07
CA GLY A 67 6.59 -0.59 8.06
C GLY A 67 6.78 0.92 8.01
N MET A 68 5.70 1.70 7.98
CA MET A 68 5.77 3.18 7.96
C MET A 68 6.09 3.73 9.35
N THR A 69 6.71 4.92 9.40
CA THR A 69 7.01 5.70 10.61
C THR A 69 6.55 7.13 10.39
#